data_AF-A0A6P2F9M5-F1
#
_entry.id   AF-A0A6P2F9M5-F1
#
_cell.length_a   1.000
_cell.length_b   1.000
_cell.length_c   1.000
_cell.angle_alpha   90.00
_cell.angle_beta   90.00
_cell.angle_gamma   90.00
#
_symmetry.space_group_name_H-M   'P 1'
#
loop_
_entity.id
_entity.type
_entity.pdbx_description
1 polymer ?
#
loop_
_entity_poly.entity_id
_entity_poly.type
_entity_poly.pdbx_seq_one_letter_code
_entity_poly.pdbx_strand_id
1 'polypeptide(L)'
;MCRNIKTLFNFEPPATDDEVRAASLQFVRKLSGFTAPSKANQAAFDRAVAEVAASARTLIESLVTTADPRDREIEAVRAKARSAARFAAPYKVISPD
;
A
#
# COMPACT_ATOMS: atom_id res chain seq x y z
N MET A 1 6.81 -9.24 3.38
CA MET A 1 5.71 -8.33 3.74
C MET A 1 5.39 -7.43 2.57
N CYS A 2 4.12 -7.16 2.29
CA CYS A 2 3.64 -6.15 1.34
C CYS A 2 3.95 -4.73 1.83
N ARG A 3 5.23 -4.38 2.01
CA ARG A 3 5.69 -3.10 2.58
C ARG A 3 5.22 -1.87 1.78
N ASN A 4 4.52 -2.07 0.67
CA ASN A 4 4.10 -1.05 -0.28
C ASN A 4 2.58 -0.99 -0.51
N ILE A 5 1.77 -1.79 0.19
CA ILE A 5 0.30 -1.63 0.19
C ILE A 5 -0.04 -0.60 1.27
N LYS A 6 -0.62 0.54 0.86
CA LYS A 6 -1.00 1.64 1.75
C LYS A 6 -2.43 1.45 2.26
N THR A 7 -2.73 1.97 3.44
CA THR A 7 -4.13 2.13 3.89
C THR A 7 -4.80 3.19 3.01
N LEU A 8 -6.01 2.90 2.51
CA LEU A 8 -6.76 3.80 1.61
C LEU A 8 -8.08 4.32 2.19
N PHE A 9 -8.61 3.69 3.24
CA PHE A 9 -9.86 4.11 3.89
C PHE A 9 -9.68 5.39 4.72
N ASN A 10 -10.75 6.19 4.85
CA ASN A 10 -10.85 7.38 5.70
C ASN A 10 -9.78 8.44 5.39
N PHE A 11 -9.77 8.92 4.14
CA PHE A 11 -8.96 10.04 3.68
C PHE A 11 -9.83 11.09 3.00
N GLU A 12 -9.43 12.36 3.11
CA GLU A 12 -9.94 13.46 2.31
C GLU A 12 -8.80 14.06 1.47
N PRO A 13 -8.88 14.08 0.13
CA PRO A 13 -9.94 13.47 -0.70
C PRO A 13 -9.95 11.93 -0.65
N PRO A 14 -11.06 11.25 -1.01
CA PRO A 14 -11.16 9.79 -1.04
C PRO A 14 -10.18 9.10 -1.99
N ALA A 15 -9.83 7.83 -1.71
CA ALA A 15 -8.88 7.01 -2.49
C ALA A 15 -9.19 7.05 -3.99
N THR A 16 -8.17 7.31 -4.82
CA THR A 16 -8.37 7.31 -6.27
C THR A 16 -8.34 5.89 -6.83
N ASP A 17 -8.94 5.69 -8.00
CA ASP A 17 -8.93 4.40 -8.70
C ASP A 17 -7.51 3.92 -8.98
N ASP A 18 -6.58 4.83 -9.27
CA ASP A 18 -5.16 4.51 -9.48
C ASP A 18 -4.49 4.02 -8.19
N GLU A 19 -4.81 4.59 -7.03
CA GLU A 19 -4.28 4.14 -5.75
C GLU A 19 -4.80 2.73 -5.40
N VAL A 20 -6.09 2.47 -5.62
CA VAL A 20 -6.70 1.15 -5.42
C VAL A 20 -6.08 0.13 -6.37
N ARG A 21 -5.92 0.48 -7.65
CA ARG A 21 -5.28 -0.39 -8.66
C ARG A 21 -3.82 -0.66 -8.32
N ALA A 22 -3.08 0.34 -7.86
CA ALA A 22 -1.69 0.18 -7.45
C ALA A 22 -1.55 -0.74 -6.23
N ALA A 23 -2.42 -0.60 -5.22
CA ALA A 23 -2.47 -1.48 -4.07
C ALA A 23 -2.77 -2.94 -4.48
N SER A 24 -3.75 -3.12 -5.37
CA SER A 24 -4.15 -4.42 -5.92
C SER A 24 -3.02 -5.09 -6.71
N LEU A 25 -2.30 -4.31 -7.52
CA LEU A 25 -1.09 -4.79 -8.21
C LEU A 25 -0.04 -5.31 -7.23
N GLN A 26 0.25 -4.58 -6.16
CA GLN A 26 1.24 -5.02 -5.16
C GLN A 26 0.78 -6.28 -4.42
N PHE A 27 -0.53 -6.43 -4.16
CA PHE A 27 -1.10 -7.65 -3.60
C PHE A 27 -0.91 -8.85 -4.52
N VAL A 28 -1.28 -8.73 -5.80
CA VAL A 28 -1.12 -9.81 -6.78
C VAL A 28 0.35 -10.17 -6.99
N ARG A 29 1.26 -9.19 -7.03
CA ARG A 29 2.73 -9.43 -7.04
C ARG A 29 3.18 -10.24 -5.83
N LYS A 30 2.67 -9.91 -4.64
CA LYS A 30 3.05 -10.64 -3.43
C LYS A 30 2.57 -12.09 -3.46
N LEU A 31 1.33 -12.33 -3.91
CA LEU A 31 0.76 -13.67 -3.99
C LEU A 31 1.46 -14.53 -5.04
N SER A 32 1.68 -13.96 -6.23
CA SER A 32 2.30 -14.68 -7.35
C SER A 32 3.82 -14.88 -7.19
N GLY A 33 4.48 -14.04 -6.40
CA GLY A 33 5.95 -13.99 -6.32
C GLY A 33 6.60 -13.32 -7.53
N PHE A 34 5.83 -12.79 -8.48
CA PHE A 34 6.34 -12.11 -9.66
C PHE A 34 6.45 -10.60 -9.43
N THR A 35 7.59 -10.02 -9.78
CA THR A 35 7.69 -8.55 -9.93
C THR A 35 7.03 -8.10 -11.24
N ALA A 36 7.18 -8.90 -12.30
CA ALA A 36 6.48 -8.75 -13.57
C ALA A 36 6.07 -10.15 -14.09
N PRO A 37 4.85 -10.33 -14.59
CA PRO A 37 4.42 -11.61 -15.15
C PRO A 37 5.18 -11.92 -16.45
N SER A 38 5.29 -13.21 -16.79
CA SER A 38 5.72 -13.63 -18.13
C SER A 38 4.65 -13.27 -19.17
N LYS A 39 5.02 -13.24 -20.46
CA LYS A 39 4.05 -13.02 -21.55
C LYS A 39 2.86 -14.01 -21.50
N ALA A 40 3.14 -15.28 -21.17
CA ALA A 40 2.11 -16.30 -21.07
C ALA A 40 1.13 -16.06 -19.90
N ASN A 41 1.60 -15.44 -18.82
CA ASN A 41 0.79 -15.21 -17.62
C ASN A 41 0.16 -13.80 -17.57
N GLN A 42 0.46 -12.93 -18.54
CA GLN A 42 0.04 -11.53 -18.54
C GLN A 42 -1.48 -11.38 -18.38
N ALA A 43 -2.26 -12.11 -19.18
CA ALA A 43 -3.72 -12.02 -19.13
C ALA A 43 -4.31 -12.45 -17.79
N ALA A 44 -3.80 -13.55 -17.20
CA ALA A 44 -4.23 -14.01 -15.88
C ALA A 44 -3.86 -13.01 -14.78
N PHE A 45 -2.66 -12.42 -14.88
CA PHE A 45 -2.16 -11.43 -13.95
C PHE A 45 -3.00 -10.13 -13.99
N ASP A 46 -3.26 -9.61 -15.19
CA ASP A 46 -4.05 -8.38 -15.37
C ASP A 46 -5.48 -8.55 -14.90
N ARG A 47 -6.09 -9.71 -15.19
CA ARG A 47 -7.43 -10.06 -14.70
C ARG A 47 -7.48 -10.07 -13.18
N ALA A 48 -6.52 -10.74 -12.52
CA ALA A 48 -6.47 -10.80 -11.06
C ALA A 48 -6.33 -9.39 -10.44
N VAL A 49 -5.50 -8.51 -11.04
CA VAL A 49 -5.37 -7.12 -10.58
C VAL A 49 -6.70 -6.36 -10.69
N ALA A 50 -7.43 -6.52 -11.79
CA ALA A 50 -8.71 -5.86 -12.01
C ALA A 50 -9.79 -6.34 -11.02
N GLU A 51 -9.92 -7.65 -10.81
CA GLU A 51 -10.91 -8.23 -9.89
C GLU A 51 -10.63 -7.83 -8.43
N VAL A 52 -9.35 -7.82 -8.02
CA VAL A 52 -8.96 -7.36 -6.69
C VAL A 52 -9.22 -5.86 -6.52
N ALA A 53 -8.93 -5.04 -7.55
CA ALA A 53 -9.20 -3.60 -7.50
C ALA A 53 -10.70 -3.30 -7.35
N ALA A 54 -11.56 -3.99 -8.10
CA ALA A 54 -13.01 -3.84 -7.98
C ALA A 54 -13.52 -4.24 -6.58
N SER A 55 -13.00 -5.35 -6.04
CA SER A 55 -13.36 -5.82 -4.70
C SER A 55 -12.88 -4.85 -3.61
N ALA A 56 -11.64 -4.36 -3.73
CA ALA A 56 -11.07 -3.39 -2.79
C ALA A 56 -11.81 -2.05 -2.82
N ARG A 57 -12.22 -1.58 -4.01
CA ARG A 57 -13.04 -0.36 -4.15
C ARG A 57 -14.36 -0.52 -3.42
N THR A 58 -15.08 -1.60 -3.70
CA THR A 58 -16.36 -1.91 -3.05
C THR A 58 -16.21 -1.94 -1.53
N LEU A 59 -15.14 -2.59 -1.03
CA LEU A 59 -14.84 -2.60 0.39
C LEU A 59 -14.66 -1.18 0.92
N ILE A 60 -13.75 -0.39 0.34
CA ILE A 60 -13.43 0.97 0.83
C ILE A 60 -14.66 1.88 0.84
N GLU A 61 -15.50 1.81 -0.20
CA GLU A 61 -16.74 2.59 -0.31
C GLU A 61 -17.81 2.15 0.69
N SER A 62 -17.80 0.87 1.10
CA SER A 62 -18.77 0.32 2.06
C SER A 62 -18.40 0.54 3.53
N LEU A 63 -17.13 0.87 3.81
CA LEU A 63 -16.68 1.08 5.18
C LEU A 63 -17.19 2.41 5.73
N VAL A 64 -17.65 2.39 6.97
CA VAL A 64 -18.14 3.57 7.72
C VAL A 64 -17.31 3.77 8.97
N THR A 65 -17.11 5.03 9.34
CA THR A 65 -16.36 5.42 10.54
C THR A 65 -16.89 6.75 11.07
N THR A 66 -16.77 6.96 12.38
CA THR A 66 -17.05 8.25 13.03
C THR A 66 -15.77 9.08 13.24
N ALA A 67 -14.61 8.54 12.90
CA ALA A 67 -13.34 9.25 13.03
C ALA A 67 -13.17 10.27 11.91
N ASP A 68 -12.53 11.40 12.21
CA ASP A 68 -12.23 12.43 11.21
C ASP A 68 -11.38 11.85 10.05
N PRO A 69 -11.63 12.27 8.80
CA PRO A 69 -10.81 11.89 7.66
C PRO A 69 -9.35 12.31 7.85
N ARG A 70 -8.44 11.47 7.36
CA ARG A 70 -7.01 11.77 7.37
C ARG A 70 -6.62 12.57 6.14
N ASP A 71 -5.67 13.48 6.31
CA ASP A 71 -5.04 14.18 5.20
C ASP A 71 -3.85 13.38 4.65
N ARG A 72 -3.80 13.23 3.32
CA ARG A 72 -2.75 12.45 2.65
C ARG A 72 -1.38 13.09 2.72
N GLU A 73 -1.30 14.41 2.58
CA GLU A 73 -0.04 15.15 2.60
C GLU A 73 0.58 15.07 3.99
N ILE A 74 -0.23 15.25 5.04
CA ILE A 74 0.18 15.09 6.43
C ILE A 74 0.69 13.66 6.68
N GLU A 75 -0.02 12.64 6.22
CA GLU A 75 0.41 11.25 6.39
C GLU A 75 1.70 10.93 5.59
N ALA A 76 1.87 11.51 4.41
CA ALA A 76 3.09 11.37 3.62
C ALA A 76 4.30 12.03 4.31
N VAL A 77 4.12 13.22 4.87
CA VAL A 77 5.16 13.92 5.67
C VAL A 77 5.52 13.10 6.91
N ARG A 78 4.52 12.60 7.64
CA ARG A 78 4.73 11.72 8.80
C ARG A 78 5.50 10.46 8.40
N ALA A 79 5.17 9.84 7.27
CA ALA A 79 5.89 8.67 6.76
C ALA A 79 7.35 8.99 6.42
N LYS A 80 7.61 10.14 5.78
CA LYS A 80 8.98 10.61 5.47
C LYS A 80 9.79 10.86 6.73
N ALA A 81 9.21 11.51 7.74
CA ALA A 81 9.86 11.76 9.02
C ALA A 81 10.21 10.44 9.76
N ARG A 82 9.28 9.48 9.80
CA ARG A 82 9.53 8.14 10.35
C ARG A 82 10.67 7.42 9.62
N SER A 83 10.71 7.53 8.29
CA SER A 83 11.78 6.95 7.48
C SER A 83 13.13 7.59 7.80
N ALA A 84 13.20 8.92 7.87
CA ALA A 84 14.42 9.65 8.21
C ALA A 84 14.96 9.24 9.59
N ALA A 85 14.11 9.17 10.61
CA ALA A 85 14.49 8.74 11.95
C ALA A 85 15.09 7.31 11.97
N ARG A 86 14.53 6.40 11.18
CA ARG A 86 15.04 5.03 11.05
C ARG A 86 16.46 4.97 10.46
N PHE A 87 16.77 5.85 9.51
CA PHE A 87 18.10 5.91 8.89
C PHE A 87 19.10 6.78 9.67
N ALA A 88 18.62 7.66 10.56
CA ALA A 88 19.45 8.50 11.42
C ALA A 88 19.87 7.84 12.74
N ALA A 89 19.23 6.73 13.13
CA ALA A 89 19.59 6.01 14.36
C ALA A 89 21.02 5.42 14.23
N PRO A 90 21.98 5.83 15.08
CA PRO A 90 23.32 5.26 15.03
C PRO A 90 23.26 3.77 15.36
N TYR A 91 24.07 2.97 14.66
CA TYR A 91 24.26 1.56 14.98
C TYR A 91 24.67 1.46 16.45
N LYS A 92 23.85 0.81 17.28
CA LYS A 92 24.18 0.59 18.68
C LYS A 92 25.35 -0.38 18.72
N VAL A 93 26.56 0.12 18.94
CA VAL A 93 27.72 -0.73 19.24
C VAL A 93 27.37 -1.45 20.55
N ILE A 94 27.07 -2.74 20.44
CA ILE A 94 26.96 -3.61 21.60
C ILE A 94 28.40 -3.80 22.07
N SER A 95 28.83 -3.03 23.07
CA SER A 95 30.10 -3.31 23.74
C SER A 95 29.98 -4.68 24.43
N PRO A 96 30.91 -5.61 24.17
CA PRO A 96 31.05 -6.78 25.01
C PRO A 96 31.75 -6.33 26.31
N ASP A 97 31.04 -6.42 27.43
CA ASP A 97 31.63 -6.37 28.76
C ASP A 97 32.58 -7.56 28.97
#